data_AF-V5I712-F1
#
_entry.id   AF-V5I712-F1
#
_cell.length_a   1.000
_cell.length_b   1.000
_cell.length_c   1.000
_cell.angle_alpha   90.00
_cell.angle_beta   90.00
_cell.angle_gamma   90.00
#
_symmetry.space_group_name_H-M   'P 1'
#
loop_
_entity.id
_entity.type
_entity.pdbx_description
1 polymer ?
#
loop_
_entity_poly.entity_id
_entity_poly.type
_entity_poly.pdbx_seq_one_letter_code
_entity_poly.pdbx_strand_id
1 'polypeptide(L)'
;DSMPDEVRVQIEGFRAGMYVRIEFENVPAEFITNFDPTYPLVIGALNMGEENIGYVNVRIKKHRWYNKILKTNDPLIISLGWRRFQTIPLYSKLGDDLKYRYLKYTPEHLACNAHFWGPITPQGTGFLALQVVDSSQEVVKKLGFRIAATGTVQELDKSTQIMKKLKLIGYPLKIYKKTAFVKGMFNSALEVAKFEGA
;
A
#
# COMPACT_ATOMS: atom_id res chain seq x y z
N ASP A 1 -41.02 10.96 -23.01
CA ASP A 1 -40.51 12.28 -23.45
C ASP A 1 -41.26 13.49 -22.87
N SER A 2 -41.83 13.43 -21.66
CA SER A 2 -42.66 14.53 -21.12
C SER A 2 -42.31 14.99 -19.70
N MET A 3 -41.11 14.71 -19.20
CA MET A 3 -40.63 15.31 -17.95
C MET A 3 -39.73 16.51 -18.25
N PRO A 4 -40.00 17.69 -17.63
CA PRO A 4 -39.11 18.84 -17.71
C PRO A 4 -37.70 18.52 -17.23
N ASP A 5 -36.68 19.12 -17.86
CA ASP A 5 -35.27 18.80 -17.57
C ASP A 5 -34.89 19.07 -16.11
N GLU A 6 -35.48 20.08 -15.48
CA GLU A 6 -35.29 20.39 -14.05
C GLU A 6 -35.68 19.24 -13.13
N VAL A 7 -36.83 18.60 -13.40
CA VAL A 7 -37.30 17.45 -12.63
C VAL A 7 -36.38 16.24 -12.84
N ARG A 8 -35.82 16.10 -14.04
CA ARG A 8 -34.87 15.02 -14.35
C ARG A 8 -33.55 15.21 -13.62
N VAL A 9 -33.03 16.44 -13.56
CA VAL A 9 -31.80 16.76 -12.81
C VAL A 9 -31.96 16.47 -11.32
N GLN A 10 -33.13 16.70 -10.73
CA GLN A 10 -33.38 16.39 -9.32
C GLN A 10 -33.38 14.89 -9.01
N ILE A 11 -33.81 14.05 -9.96
CA ILE A 11 -33.94 12.60 -9.75
C ILE A 11 -32.67 11.85 -10.17
N GLU A 12 -32.15 12.15 -11.36
CA GLU A 12 -31.01 11.45 -11.98
C GLU A 12 -29.66 12.14 -11.68
N GLY A 13 -29.68 13.40 -11.25
CA GLY A 13 -28.50 14.26 -11.16
C GLY A 13 -28.12 14.88 -12.51
N PHE A 14 -26.95 15.54 -12.53
CA PHE A 14 -26.38 16.10 -13.76
C PHE A 14 -25.80 14.99 -14.66
N ARG A 15 -26.33 14.88 -15.89
CA ARG A 15 -25.94 13.84 -16.85
C ARG A 15 -24.61 14.17 -17.53
N ALA A 16 -23.92 13.14 -18.02
CA ALA A 16 -22.68 13.30 -18.77
C ALA A 16 -22.89 14.17 -20.02
N GLY A 17 -21.96 15.10 -20.27
CA GLY A 17 -21.97 16.03 -21.41
C GLY A 17 -22.63 17.39 -21.14
N MET A 18 -23.25 17.59 -19.98
CA MET A 18 -23.77 18.91 -19.58
C MET A 18 -22.63 19.85 -19.16
N TYR A 19 -22.69 21.10 -19.62
CA TYR A 19 -21.78 22.14 -19.14
C TYR A 19 -22.29 22.66 -17.78
N VAL A 20 -21.47 22.52 -16.74
CA VAL A 20 -21.86 22.87 -15.37
C VAL A 20 -20.87 23.86 -14.76
N ARG A 21 -21.36 24.68 -13.84
CA ARG A 21 -20.54 25.53 -12.97
C ARG A 21 -20.54 24.91 -11.57
N ILE A 22 -19.35 24.68 -11.02
CA ILE A 22 -19.15 24.15 -9.67
C ILE A 22 -18.45 25.21 -8.84
N GLU A 23 -18.94 25.45 -7.64
CA GLU A 23 -18.36 26.39 -6.68
C GLU A 23 -17.88 25.60 -5.45
N PHE A 24 -16.65 25.87 -5.03
CA PHE A 24 -16.04 25.24 -3.86
C PHE A 24 -15.72 26.31 -2.83
N GLU A 25 -16.13 26.08 -1.60
CA GLU A 25 -15.78 26.92 -0.47
C GLU A 25 -14.46 26.43 0.18
N ASN A 26 -13.75 27.34 0.86
CA ASN A 26 -12.53 27.04 1.62
C ASN A 26 -11.38 26.41 0.81
N VAL A 27 -11.22 26.83 -0.45
CA VAL A 27 -10.07 26.43 -1.28
C VAL A 27 -8.79 27.13 -0.78
N PRO A 28 -7.65 26.42 -0.63
CA PRO A 28 -6.38 27.03 -0.22
C PRO A 28 -5.95 28.18 -1.14
N ALA A 29 -5.47 29.28 -0.57
CA ALA A 29 -5.06 30.46 -1.34
C ALA A 29 -3.85 30.16 -2.26
N GLU A 30 -3.02 29.20 -1.89
CA GLU A 30 -1.87 28.72 -2.68
C GLU A 30 -2.30 28.16 -4.03
N PHE A 31 -3.49 27.56 -4.11
CA PHE A 31 -4.04 27.03 -5.35
C PHE A 31 -4.39 28.13 -6.34
N ILE A 32 -4.91 29.26 -5.85
CA ILE A 32 -5.29 30.42 -6.68
C ILE A 32 -4.03 31.19 -7.10
N THR A 33 -3.12 31.43 -6.16
CA THR A 33 -1.91 32.24 -6.38
C THR A 33 -0.91 31.56 -7.33
N ASN A 34 -0.80 30.23 -7.27
CA ASN A 34 0.11 29.46 -8.13
C ASN A 34 -0.64 28.72 -9.26
N PHE A 35 -1.82 29.21 -9.66
CA PHE A 35 -2.59 28.59 -10.73
C PHE A 35 -1.84 28.69 -12.06
N ASP A 36 -1.54 27.54 -12.64
CA ASP A 36 -0.94 27.41 -13.97
C ASP A 36 -1.95 26.77 -14.93
N PRO A 37 -2.45 27.51 -15.95
CA PRO A 37 -3.43 27.00 -16.90
C PRO A 37 -2.89 25.86 -17.79
N THR A 38 -1.58 25.65 -17.84
CA THR A 38 -0.98 24.52 -18.57
C THR A 38 -1.14 23.19 -17.81
N TYR A 39 -1.40 23.24 -16.50
CA TYR A 39 -1.62 22.06 -15.67
C TYR A 39 -3.13 21.77 -15.57
N PRO A 40 -3.61 20.62 -16.10
CA PRO A 40 -5.03 20.35 -16.16
C PRO A 40 -5.62 20.12 -14.76
N LEU A 41 -6.79 20.72 -14.52
CA LEU A 41 -7.60 20.44 -13.33
C LEU A 41 -8.59 19.31 -13.64
N VAL A 42 -8.48 18.22 -12.89
CA VAL A 42 -9.37 17.07 -12.99
C VAL A 42 -10.12 16.94 -11.67
N ILE A 43 -11.44 16.92 -11.74
CA ILE A 43 -12.32 16.74 -10.58
C ILE A 43 -12.94 15.36 -10.68
N GLY A 44 -12.81 14.57 -9.63
CA GLY A 44 -13.42 13.25 -9.50
C GLY A 44 -14.25 13.19 -8.23
N ALA A 45 -15.47 12.67 -8.33
CA ALA A 45 -16.28 12.37 -7.16
C ALA A 45 -15.76 11.10 -6.47
N LEU A 46 -15.79 11.10 -5.15
CA LEU A 46 -15.39 9.97 -4.33
C LEU A 46 -16.62 9.13 -4.00
N ASN A 47 -16.44 7.81 -3.94
CA ASN A 47 -17.47 6.93 -3.40
C ASN A 47 -17.51 7.04 -1.86
N MET A 48 -18.65 6.76 -1.23
CA MET A 48 -18.79 6.79 0.24
C MET A 48 -17.73 5.95 0.97
N GLY A 49 -17.30 4.83 0.37
CA GLY A 49 -16.24 3.99 0.93
C GLY A 49 -14.84 4.61 0.83
N GLU A 50 -14.60 5.45 -0.17
CA GLU A 50 -13.30 6.03 -0.50
C GLU A 50 -12.92 7.23 0.36
N GLU A 51 -13.85 7.77 1.14
CA GLU A 51 -13.59 8.84 2.11
C GLU A 51 -12.88 8.30 3.36
N ASN A 52 -13.06 7.02 3.66
CA ASN A 52 -12.48 6.41 4.84
C ASN A 52 -10.99 6.09 4.65
N ILE A 53 -10.23 6.19 5.75
CA ILE A 53 -8.82 5.84 5.80
C ILE A 53 -8.67 4.56 6.65
N GLY A 54 -7.81 3.65 6.20
CA GLY A 54 -7.56 2.38 6.88
C GLY A 54 -6.31 1.68 6.36
N TYR A 55 -6.12 0.43 6.78
CA TYR A 55 -5.12 -0.42 6.14
C TYR A 55 -5.67 -0.95 4.82
N VAL A 56 -4.84 -0.90 3.78
CA VAL A 56 -5.18 -1.44 2.46
C VAL A 56 -4.27 -2.61 2.20
N ASN A 57 -4.85 -3.80 1.98
CA ASN A 57 -4.12 -4.98 1.54
C ASN A 57 -4.10 -4.99 0.02
N VAL A 58 -2.90 -4.94 -0.55
CA VAL A 58 -2.70 -4.90 -1.99
C VAL A 58 -1.78 -6.03 -2.45
N ARG A 59 -2.02 -6.50 -3.67
CA ARG A 59 -1.07 -7.33 -4.39
C ARG A 59 -0.17 -6.41 -5.20
N ILE A 60 1.12 -6.41 -4.90
CA ILE A 60 2.12 -5.54 -5.54
C ILE A 60 3.20 -6.38 -6.23
N LYS A 61 3.65 -5.90 -7.38
CA LYS A 61 4.78 -6.47 -8.12
C LYS A 61 5.75 -5.36 -8.51
N LYS A 62 7.05 -5.59 -8.28
CA LYS A 62 8.09 -4.69 -8.79
C LYS A 62 7.97 -4.59 -10.32
N HIS A 63 8.03 -3.38 -10.86
CA HIS A 63 7.99 -3.21 -12.29
C HIS A 63 9.25 -3.83 -12.94
N ARG A 64 9.08 -4.47 -14.10
CA ARG A 64 10.16 -5.22 -14.78
C ARG A 64 11.37 -4.34 -15.08
N TRP A 65 11.11 -3.11 -15.55
CA TRP A 65 12.15 -2.14 -15.93
C TRP A 65 12.67 -1.30 -14.78
N TYR A 66 12.17 -1.51 -13.55
CA TYR A 66 12.69 -0.79 -12.38
C TYR A 66 13.92 -1.49 -11.83
N ASN A 67 15.05 -0.77 -11.79
CA ASN A 67 16.36 -1.35 -11.50
C ASN A 67 16.52 -1.79 -10.03
N LYS A 68 15.89 -1.09 -9.09
CA LYS A 68 16.07 -1.35 -7.64
C LYS A 68 14.98 -2.24 -7.08
N ILE A 69 15.33 -3.09 -6.11
CA ILE A 69 14.35 -3.83 -5.32
C ILE A 69 13.71 -2.90 -4.29
N LEU A 70 12.42 -3.07 -4.04
CA LEU A 70 11.71 -2.28 -3.04
C LEU A 70 11.88 -2.90 -1.67
N LYS A 71 12.17 -2.05 -0.69
CA LYS A 71 12.40 -2.47 0.70
C LYS A 71 11.20 -2.07 1.55
N THR A 72 10.87 -2.94 2.49
CA THR A 72 9.84 -2.66 3.48
C THR A 72 10.24 -1.50 4.38
N ASN A 73 9.27 -0.65 4.73
CA ASN A 73 9.46 0.59 5.50
C ASN A 73 10.15 1.75 4.76
N ASP A 74 10.42 1.60 3.46
CA ASP A 74 10.84 2.73 2.64
C ASP A 74 9.61 3.44 2.06
N PRO A 75 9.59 4.78 2.02
CA PRO A 75 8.42 5.51 1.54
C PRO A 75 8.20 5.31 0.04
N LEU A 76 6.93 5.20 -0.35
CA LEU A 76 6.50 4.95 -1.72
C LEU A 76 5.30 5.84 -2.04
N ILE A 77 5.36 6.52 -3.18
CA ILE A 77 4.28 7.36 -3.68
C ILE A 77 3.34 6.48 -4.50
N ILE A 78 2.09 6.38 -4.08
CA ILE A 78 1.07 5.55 -4.69
C ILE A 78 0.07 6.44 -5.41
N SER A 79 -0.23 6.09 -6.66
CA SER A 79 -1.35 6.61 -7.43
C SER A 79 -2.44 5.55 -7.42
N LEU A 80 -3.48 5.78 -6.62
CA LEU A 80 -4.60 4.85 -6.41
C LEU A 80 -5.92 5.63 -6.51
N GLY A 81 -6.74 5.28 -7.50
CA GLY A 81 -7.94 6.06 -7.84
C GLY A 81 -7.58 7.51 -8.20
N TRP A 82 -8.32 8.46 -7.64
CA TRP A 82 -8.09 9.91 -7.82
C TRP A 82 -6.91 10.46 -7.00
N ARG A 83 -6.39 9.68 -6.05
CA ARG A 83 -5.44 10.18 -5.05
C ARG A 83 -4.02 9.75 -5.38
N ARG A 84 -3.11 10.71 -5.20
CA ARG A 84 -1.66 10.50 -5.19
C ARG A 84 -1.17 10.84 -3.81
N PHE A 85 -0.60 9.88 -3.10
CA PHE A 85 -0.16 10.06 -1.72
C PHE A 85 1.09 9.23 -1.45
N GLN A 86 1.89 9.67 -0.50
CA GLN A 86 3.06 8.94 -0.03
C GLN A 86 2.67 8.08 1.18
N THR A 87 3.07 6.82 1.18
CA THR A 87 2.86 5.91 2.31
C THR A 87 4.06 5.00 2.48
N ILE A 88 4.06 4.21 3.55
CA ILE A 88 5.15 3.31 3.92
C ILE A 88 4.62 1.87 3.88
N PRO A 89 4.85 1.11 2.79
CA PRO A 89 4.34 -0.25 2.66
C PRO A 89 5.15 -1.28 3.46
N LEU A 90 4.41 -2.22 4.05
CA LEU A 90 4.92 -3.46 4.62
C LEU A 90 4.71 -4.60 3.63
N TYR A 91 5.79 -5.16 3.09
CA TYR A 91 5.70 -6.31 2.19
C TYR A 91 5.51 -7.62 2.97
N SER A 92 4.64 -8.49 2.48
CA SER A 92 4.35 -9.79 3.06
C SER A 92 4.14 -10.85 1.99
N LYS A 93 4.26 -12.12 2.37
CA LYS A 93 3.89 -13.27 1.54
C LYS A 93 2.86 -14.09 2.32
N LEU A 94 1.75 -14.42 1.67
CA LEU A 94 0.81 -15.40 2.20
C LEU A 94 1.49 -16.79 2.21
N GLY A 95 1.67 -17.36 3.39
CA GLY A 95 2.16 -18.72 3.56
C GLY A 95 1.06 -19.76 3.36
N ASP A 96 1.44 -21.03 3.25
CA ASP A 96 0.50 -22.16 3.16
C ASP A 96 -0.35 -22.30 4.44
N ASP A 97 0.12 -21.73 5.55
CA ASP A 97 -0.59 -21.60 6.82
C ASP A 97 -1.62 -20.47 6.86
N LEU A 98 -1.92 -19.85 5.70
CA LEU A 98 -2.81 -18.70 5.52
C LEU A 98 -2.40 -17.47 6.33
N LYS A 99 -1.15 -17.40 6.78
CA LYS A 99 -0.62 -16.25 7.54
C LYS A 99 0.23 -15.35 6.64
N TYR A 100 0.07 -14.05 6.80
CA TYR A 100 0.95 -13.08 6.15
C TYR A 100 2.31 -13.07 6.85
N ARG A 101 3.33 -13.57 6.16
CA ARG A 101 4.73 -13.56 6.63
C ARG A 101 5.45 -12.33 6.10
N TYR A 102 6.02 -11.55 7.00
CA TYR A 102 6.81 -10.36 6.69
C TYR A 102 7.97 -10.65 5.72
N LEU A 103 8.12 -9.79 4.72
CA LEU A 103 9.26 -9.73 3.80
C LEU A 103 10.06 -8.46 4.05
N LYS A 104 11.40 -8.56 3.96
CA LYS A 104 12.29 -7.38 4.01
C LYS A 104 12.29 -6.61 2.69
N TYR A 105 12.12 -7.32 1.58
CA TYR A 105 12.20 -6.81 0.21
C TYR A 105 11.14 -7.46 -0.66
N THR A 106 10.74 -6.78 -1.74
CA THR A 106 9.90 -7.39 -2.77
C THR A 106 10.68 -8.46 -3.55
N PRO A 107 10.03 -9.57 -3.93
CA PRO A 107 10.65 -10.51 -4.87
C PRO A 107 10.74 -9.87 -6.27
N GLU A 108 11.81 -10.17 -7.02
CA GLU A 108 12.11 -9.44 -8.26
C GLU A 108 11.11 -9.66 -9.39
N HIS A 109 10.58 -10.87 -9.53
CA HIS A 109 9.74 -11.26 -10.66
C HIS A 109 8.37 -11.81 -10.25
N LEU A 110 8.10 -11.84 -8.94
CA LEU A 110 6.86 -12.33 -8.37
C LEU A 110 6.07 -11.18 -7.76
N ALA A 111 4.76 -11.36 -7.70
CA ALA A 111 3.91 -10.49 -6.89
C ALA A 111 4.00 -10.93 -5.42
N CYS A 112 3.95 -9.97 -4.51
CA CYS A 112 3.77 -10.21 -3.08
C CYS A 112 2.59 -9.38 -2.57
N ASN A 113 2.25 -9.56 -1.31
CA ASN A 113 1.30 -8.70 -0.63
C ASN A 113 2.04 -7.46 -0.11
N ALA A 114 1.32 -6.35 -0.03
CA ALA A 114 1.74 -5.14 0.65
C ALA A 114 0.58 -4.63 1.49
N HIS A 115 0.91 -4.09 2.65
CA HIS A 115 -0.04 -3.47 3.56
C HIS A 115 0.46 -2.06 3.85
N PHE A 116 -0.41 -1.07 3.68
CA PHE A 116 -0.09 0.31 4.00
C PHE A 116 -1.32 1.02 4.54
N TRP A 117 -1.09 2.11 5.27
CA TRP A 117 -2.14 3.00 5.73
C TRP A 117 -2.48 4.02 4.63
N GLY A 118 -3.75 4.14 4.26
CA GLY A 118 -4.19 5.01 3.18
C GLY A 118 -5.71 5.02 2.98
N PRO A 119 -6.20 5.77 1.98
CA PRO A 119 -7.61 5.80 1.62
C PRO A 119 -8.07 4.41 1.17
N ILE A 120 -9.18 3.95 1.75
CA ILE A 120 -9.85 2.71 1.37
C ILE A 120 -10.30 2.85 -0.09
N THR A 121 -10.00 1.90 -0.95
CA THR A 121 -10.36 1.94 -2.38
C THR A 121 -10.96 0.60 -2.78
N PRO A 122 -11.99 0.53 -3.64
CA PRO A 122 -12.63 -0.73 -4.02
C PRO A 122 -11.66 -1.83 -4.44
N GLN A 123 -11.96 -3.06 -4.07
CA GLN A 123 -11.17 -4.24 -4.44
C GLN A 123 -11.08 -4.39 -5.96
N GLY A 124 -9.96 -4.90 -6.46
CA GLY A 124 -9.70 -5.02 -7.90
C GLY A 124 -9.18 -3.74 -8.55
N THR A 125 -9.22 -2.58 -7.87
CA THR A 125 -8.68 -1.32 -8.40
C THR A 125 -7.17 -1.45 -8.61
N GLY A 126 -6.72 -1.13 -9.83
CA GLY A 126 -5.30 -1.08 -10.18
C GLY A 126 -4.63 0.17 -9.61
N PHE A 127 -3.34 0.07 -9.30
CA PHE A 127 -2.54 1.21 -8.88
C PHE A 127 -1.11 1.14 -9.41
N LEU A 128 -0.48 2.30 -9.41
CA LEU A 128 0.93 2.49 -9.77
C LEU A 128 1.67 3.07 -8.57
N ALA A 129 2.94 2.72 -8.46
CA ALA A 129 3.79 3.20 -7.39
C ALA A 129 5.11 3.75 -7.93
N LEU A 130 5.56 4.88 -7.37
CA LEU A 130 6.76 5.61 -7.75
C LEU A 130 7.58 5.90 -6.50
N GLN A 131 8.90 5.99 -6.66
CA GLN A 131 9.78 6.41 -5.57
C GLN A 131 10.00 7.93 -5.57
N VAL A 132 10.01 8.55 -6.76
CA VAL A 132 10.27 9.98 -6.95
C VAL A 132 9.33 10.52 -8.03
N VAL A 133 8.76 11.70 -7.81
CA VAL A 133 7.87 12.41 -8.76
C VAL A 133 8.62 13.51 -9.53
N ASP A 134 9.77 13.94 -9.02
CA ASP A 134 10.61 14.93 -9.68
C ASP A 134 10.95 14.51 -11.13
N SER A 135 10.83 15.48 -12.04
CA SER A 135 11.05 15.33 -13.47
C SER A 135 12.33 16.03 -13.93
N SER A 136 13.17 16.49 -13.00
CA SER A 136 14.50 17.02 -13.31
C SER A 136 15.33 16.01 -14.11
N GLN A 137 16.09 16.51 -15.10
CA GLN A 137 16.85 15.65 -16.02
C GLN A 137 17.89 14.78 -15.30
N GLU A 138 18.47 15.28 -14.21
CA GLU A 138 19.44 14.56 -13.39
C GLU A 138 18.80 13.33 -12.73
N VAL A 139 17.61 13.50 -12.15
CA VAL A 139 16.86 12.42 -11.50
C VAL A 139 16.42 11.37 -12.51
N VAL A 140 15.93 11.80 -13.68
CA VAL A 140 15.53 10.89 -14.77
C VAL A 140 16.72 10.09 -15.28
N LYS A 141 17.88 10.73 -15.51
CA LYS A 141 19.12 10.03 -15.92
C LYS A 141 19.59 9.01 -14.88
N LYS A 142 19.47 9.34 -13.58
CA LYS A 142 19.93 8.48 -12.48
C LYS A 142 19.03 7.27 -12.24
N LEU A 143 17.71 7.45 -12.29
CA LEU A 143 16.73 6.39 -12.02
C LEU A 143 16.42 5.56 -13.27
N GLY A 144 16.48 6.17 -14.46
CA GLY A 144 15.98 5.59 -15.70
C GLY A 144 14.46 5.48 -15.64
N PHE A 145 13.95 4.25 -15.60
CA PHE A 145 12.51 3.99 -15.52
C PHE A 145 11.96 4.36 -14.13
N ARG A 146 10.90 5.18 -14.07
CA ARG A 146 10.42 5.78 -12.81
C ARG A 146 9.35 4.98 -12.05
N ILE A 147 8.50 4.25 -12.77
CA ILE A 147 7.45 3.45 -12.14
C ILE A 147 8.11 2.27 -11.46
N ALA A 148 8.01 2.23 -10.14
CA ALA A 148 8.73 1.29 -9.30
C ALA A 148 7.95 -0.03 -9.13
N ALA A 149 6.64 0.06 -9.01
CA ALA A 149 5.76 -1.09 -8.90
C ALA A 149 4.37 -0.83 -9.48
N THR A 150 3.70 -1.93 -9.79
CA THR A 150 2.31 -2.00 -10.23
C THR A 150 1.57 -2.96 -9.31
N GLY A 151 0.29 -2.74 -9.08
CA GLY A 151 -0.47 -3.67 -8.27
C GLY A 151 -1.97 -3.49 -8.39
N THR A 152 -2.69 -4.29 -7.59
CA THR A 152 -4.15 -4.27 -7.49
C THR A 152 -4.55 -4.37 -6.03
N VAL A 153 -5.60 -3.66 -5.64
CA VAL A 153 -6.19 -3.78 -4.30
C VAL A 153 -6.85 -5.16 -4.16
N GLN A 154 -6.57 -5.86 -3.07
CA GLN A 154 -7.17 -7.17 -2.79
C GLN A 154 -8.29 -7.07 -1.78
N GLU A 155 -7.99 -6.52 -0.60
CA GLU A 155 -8.90 -6.54 0.53
C GLU A 155 -8.83 -5.21 1.30
N LEU A 156 -9.95 -4.86 1.90
CA LEU A 156 -10.16 -3.65 2.67
C LEU A 156 -10.46 -4.08 4.10
N ASP A 157 -9.46 -4.05 4.97
CA ASP A 157 -9.63 -4.34 6.39
C ASP A 157 -9.03 -3.19 7.21
N LYS A 158 -9.70 -2.80 8.29
CA LYS A 158 -9.19 -1.81 9.24
C LYS A 158 -8.00 -2.34 10.03
N SER A 159 -7.73 -3.65 10.02
CA SER A 159 -6.59 -4.27 10.67
C SER A 159 -5.83 -5.21 9.74
N THR A 160 -4.53 -5.39 9.95
CA THR A 160 -3.76 -6.41 9.22
C THR A 160 -2.81 -7.11 10.18
N GLN A 161 -2.84 -8.45 10.20
CA GLN A 161 -1.94 -9.25 11.01
C GLN A 161 -0.76 -9.75 10.17
N ILE A 162 0.42 -9.18 10.41
CA ILE A 162 1.66 -9.54 9.70
C ILE A 162 2.64 -10.13 10.71
N MET A 163 3.07 -11.37 10.45
CA MET A 163 3.95 -12.11 11.34
C MET A 163 5.40 -12.08 10.83
N LYS A 164 6.34 -11.78 11.72
CA LYS A 164 7.78 -11.87 11.42
C LYS A 164 8.38 -13.07 12.15
N LYS A 165 9.09 -13.93 11.42
CA LYS A 165 9.74 -15.09 12.00
C LYS A 165 10.89 -14.66 12.92
N LEU A 166 10.80 -15.05 14.18
CA LEU A 166 11.89 -15.03 15.15
C LEU A 166 12.40 -16.47 15.32
N LYS A 167 13.71 -16.68 15.34
CA LYS A 167 14.31 -17.97 15.70
C LYS A 167 15.06 -17.79 17.01
N LEU A 168 14.75 -18.63 18.00
CA LEU A 168 15.56 -18.76 19.20
C LEU A 168 16.69 -19.74 18.89
N ILE A 169 17.93 -19.33 19.16
CA ILE A 169 19.13 -20.12 18.88
C ILE A 169 19.76 -20.47 20.21
N GLY A 170 20.02 -21.75 20.41
CA GLY A 170 20.76 -22.27 21.56
C GLY A 170 21.90 -23.16 21.09
N TYR A 171 22.79 -23.47 22.02
CA TYR A 171 23.95 -24.32 21.78
C TYR A 171 23.93 -25.52 22.71
N PRO A 172 24.28 -26.74 22.25
CA PRO A 172 24.35 -27.90 23.12
C PRO A 172 25.45 -27.71 24.18
N LEU A 173 25.11 -28.00 25.44
CA LEU A 173 26.04 -28.02 26.56
C LEU A 173 26.52 -29.45 26.86
N LYS A 174 25.58 -30.41 26.93
CA LYS A 174 25.87 -31.84 27.13
C LYS A 174 24.98 -32.66 26.23
N ILE A 175 25.56 -33.66 25.57
CA ILE A 175 24.86 -34.51 24.60
C ILE A 175 24.90 -35.95 25.10
N TYR A 176 23.75 -36.60 25.13
CA TYR A 176 23.56 -38.03 25.40
C TYR A 176 23.01 -38.71 24.14
N LYS A 177 22.70 -40.02 24.22
CA LYS A 177 22.27 -40.80 23.04
C LYS A 177 21.02 -40.23 22.32
N LYS A 178 20.01 -39.78 23.07
CA LYS A 178 18.74 -39.25 22.52
C LYS A 178 18.29 -37.93 23.16
N THR A 179 19.09 -37.38 24.07
CA THR A 179 18.77 -36.17 24.83
C THR A 179 19.97 -35.24 24.86
N ALA A 180 19.72 -33.94 24.94
CA ALA A 180 20.77 -32.93 25.06
C ALA A 180 20.32 -31.80 25.98
N PHE A 181 21.24 -31.27 26.77
CA PHE A 181 21.03 -30.02 27.50
C PHE A 181 21.48 -28.87 26.61
N VAL A 182 20.62 -27.86 26.44
CA VAL A 182 20.87 -26.70 25.59
C VAL A 182 21.10 -25.48 26.48
N LYS A 183 22.14 -24.69 26.19
CA LYS A 183 22.45 -23.42 26.85
C LYS A 183 22.29 -22.24 25.89
N GLY A 184 22.07 -21.05 26.46
CA GLY A 184 22.06 -19.79 25.71
C GLY A 184 20.84 -19.57 24.82
N MET A 185 19.78 -20.39 24.95
CA MET A 185 18.51 -20.20 24.25
C MET A 185 17.52 -19.32 25.04
N PHE A 186 17.52 -19.48 26.37
CA PHE A 186 16.63 -18.80 27.32
C PHE A 186 17.46 -18.24 28.47
N ASN A 187 16.95 -17.20 29.13
CA ASN A 187 17.63 -16.52 30.25
C ASN A 187 17.10 -16.97 31.62
N SER A 188 15.85 -17.47 31.69
CA SER A 188 15.23 -17.87 32.96
C SER A 188 14.50 -19.21 32.87
N ALA A 189 14.34 -19.89 34.01
CA ALA A 189 13.56 -21.12 34.09
C ALA A 189 12.07 -20.90 33.75
N LEU A 190 11.53 -19.69 34.01
CA LEU A 190 10.16 -19.32 33.66
C LEU A 190 9.95 -19.26 32.14
N GLU A 191 10.92 -18.73 31.39
CA GLU A 191 10.88 -18.76 29.92
C GLU A 191 10.90 -20.21 29.42
N VAL A 192 11.79 -21.05 29.96
CA VAL A 192 11.86 -22.47 29.59
C VAL A 192 10.53 -23.18 29.84
N ALA A 193 9.92 -22.98 31.00
CA ALA A 193 8.62 -23.57 31.34
C ALA A 193 7.50 -23.12 30.38
N LYS A 194 7.54 -21.87 29.91
CA LYS A 194 6.56 -21.36 28.94
C LYS A 194 6.68 -22.01 27.56
N PHE A 195 7.86 -22.51 27.20
CA PHE A 195 8.16 -23.16 25.92
C PHE A 195 8.30 -24.69 26.06
N GLU A 196 7.79 -25.28 27.13
CA GLU A 196 7.79 -26.74 27.32
C GLU A 196 6.89 -27.43 26.29
N GLY A 197 7.38 -28.52 25.69
CA GLY A 197 6.65 -29.28 24.65
C GLY A 197 6.73 -28.73 23.23
N ALA A 198 7.51 -27.67 23.00
CA ALA A 198 7.79 -27.09 21.69
C ALA A 198 8.79 -27.89 20.83
#